data_AF-A0A2M7AZ42-F1
#
_entry.id   AF-A0A2M7AZ42-F1
#
_cell.length_a   1.000
_cell.length_b   1.000
_cell.length_c   1.000
_cell.angle_alpha   90.00
_cell.angle_beta   90.00
_cell.angle_gamma   90.00
#
_symmetry.space_group_name_H-M   'P 1'
#
loop_
_entity.id
_entity.type
_entity.pdbx_description
1 polymer ?
#
loop_
_entity_poly.entity_id
_entity_poly.type
_entity_poly.pdbx_seq_one_letter_code
_entity_poly.pdbx_strand_id
1 'polypeptide(L)'
;PLIHCLYAQKESKTSIETKIAIESSMENRLKKVLSEITGTEKIVVIVNVQLMSEKKEKAPAKKDDEMFLPGVPIKETLAEKKVESVMLSALGDDTRTLIRKLSVTIILDNSVSSKVVDIVREVSSGLLGIEKERGDELNIKQMSFQKNVFSWSSIFYPPNIYWLFAVLAAIGFTLAISMFLFGPFQKFAKDFVSAAVSSASSFKEKTSEASGGFATGAVIPEIAASSEIRKKELSASGKEPLFSFVNAENIKELDYLLKNEPAKNIAVVMNYLTPELSARIFTEIPKDVKKDVVGFLSKVEELNPSEVEKLENHLKIKIDFLSGGEEKIREIVHSADEKLQNEIIAEL
;
A
#
# COMPACT_ATOMS: atom_id res chain seq x y z
N PRO A 1 -15.62 -15.42 -45.36
CA PRO A 1 -14.34 -15.54 -44.62
C PRO A 1 -14.21 -14.62 -43.39
N LEU A 2 -14.58 -13.33 -43.47
CA LEU A 2 -14.40 -12.37 -42.36
C LEU A 2 -15.35 -12.57 -41.17
N ILE A 3 -16.59 -13.02 -41.40
CA ILE A 3 -17.59 -13.24 -40.33
C ILE A 3 -17.20 -14.42 -39.42
N HIS A 4 -16.60 -15.48 -39.98
CA HIS A 4 -16.12 -16.63 -39.21
C HIS A 4 -14.95 -16.29 -38.28
N CYS A 5 -14.07 -15.35 -38.65
CA CYS A 5 -12.98 -14.91 -37.77
C CYS A 5 -13.48 -14.14 -36.55
N LEU A 6 -14.47 -13.26 -36.72
CA LEU A 6 -15.04 -12.49 -35.60
C LEU A 6 -15.79 -13.37 -34.61
N TYR A 7 -16.50 -14.39 -35.09
CA TYR A 7 -17.22 -15.33 -34.22
C TYR A 7 -16.24 -16.23 -33.44
N ALA A 8 -15.21 -16.76 -34.10
CA ALA A 8 -14.15 -17.54 -33.45
C ALA A 8 -13.35 -16.73 -32.41
N GLN A 9 -13.19 -15.42 -32.63
CA GLN A 9 -12.51 -14.53 -31.68
C GLN A 9 -13.39 -14.20 -30.45
N LYS A 10 -14.73 -14.23 -30.59
CA LYS A 10 -15.67 -14.02 -29.49
C LYS A 10 -15.84 -15.28 -28.62
N GLU A 11 -15.86 -16.46 -29.23
CA GLU A 11 -15.91 -17.76 -28.53
C GLU A 11 -14.60 -18.06 -27.77
N SER A 12 -13.44 -17.65 -28.31
CA SER A 12 -12.17 -17.81 -27.59
C SER A 12 -12.02 -16.87 -26.39
N LYS A 13 -12.52 -15.63 -26.47
CA LYS A 13 -12.50 -14.70 -25.32
C LYS A 13 -13.41 -15.17 -24.17
N THR A 14 -14.62 -15.61 -24.51
CA THR A 14 -15.61 -16.09 -23.52
C THR A 14 -15.15 -17.37 -22.80
N SER A 15 -14.48 -18.29 -23.51
CA SER A 15 -13.92 -19.49 -22.88
C SER A 15 -12.74 -19.20 -21.94
N ILE A 16 -11.92 -18.19 -22.23
CA ILE A 16 -10.84 -17.75 -21.32
C ILE A 16 -11.42 -17.07 -20.08
N GLU A 17 -12.38 -16.17 -20.24
CA GLU A 17 -13.06 -15.50 -19.11
C GLU A 17 -13.73 -16.52 -18.19
N THR A 18 -14.43 -17.51 -18.77
CA THR A 18 -15.07 -18.59 -18.02
C THR A 18 -14.05 -19.44 -17.27
N LYS A 19 -12.93 -19.79 -17.92
CA LYS A 19 -11.83 -20.51 -17.27
C LYS A 19 -11.29 -19.75 -16.06
N ILE A 20 -10.98 -18.46 -16.23
CA ILE A 20 -10.43 -17.62 -15.16
C ILE A 20 -11.43 -17.49 -14.01
N ALA A 21 -12.72 -17.31 -14.30
CA ALA A 21 -13.76 -17.22 -13.29
C ALA A 21 -13.88 -18.50 -12.45
N ILE A 22 -13.81 -19.66 -13.09
CA ILE A 22 -13.86 -20.96 -12.40
C ILE A 22 -12.60 -21.15 -11.54
N GLU A 23 -11.40 -20.90 -12.09
CA GLU A 23 -10.14 -21.00 -11.36
C GLU A 23 -10.13 -20.11 -10.12
N SER A 24 -10.50 -18.83 -10.27
CA SER A 24 -10.53 -17.87 -9.18
C SER A 24 -11.58 -18.21 -8.12
N SER A 25 -12.77 -18.66 -8.52
CA SER A 25 -13.83 -19.08 -7.59
C SER A 25 -13.40 -20.28 -6.74
N MET A 26 -12.80 -21.30 -7.37
CA MET A 26 -12.30 -22.50 -6.69
C MET A 26 -11.12 -22.19 -5.77
N GLU A 27 -10.19 -21.34 -6.22
CA GLU A 27 -9.05 -20.87 -5.41
C GLU A 27 -9.54 -20.13 -4.16
N ASN A 28 -10.42 -19.15 -4.31
CA ASN A 28 -10.92 -18.34 -3.19
C ASN A 28 -11.69 -19.18 -2.17
N ARG A 29 -12.56 -20.08 -2.66
CA ARG A 29 -13.32 -21.00 -1.81
C ARG A 29 -12.40 -21.93 -1.04
N LEU A 30 -11.39 -22.50 -1.70
CA LEU A 30 -10.45 -23.40 -1.06
C LEU A 30 -9.58 -22.65 -0.05
N LYS A 31 -9.03 -21.48 -0.42
CA LYS A 31 -8.22 -20.64 0.48
C LYS A 31 -8.96 -20.31 1.77
N LYS A 32 -10.24 -19.91 1.68
CA LYS A 32 -11.06 -19.56 2.85
C LYS A 32 -11.29 -20.75 3.79
N VAL A 33 -11.58 -21.93 3.23
CA VAL A 33 -11.79 -23.14 4.04
C VAL A 33 -10.48 -23.61 4.67
N LEU A 34 -9.39 -23.59 3.90
CA LEU A 34 -8.08 -24.04 4.38
C LEU A 34 -7.52 -23.12 5.46
N SER A 35 -7.71 -21.80 5.35
CA SER A 35 -7.28 -20.86 6.40
C SER A 35 -8.02 -21.08 7.72
N GLU A 36 -9.30 -21.45 7.66
CA GLU A 36 -10.11 -21.76 8.85
C GLU A 36 -9.62 -23.05 9.53
N ILE A 37 -9.23 -24.05 8.74
CA ILE A 37 -8.77 -25.36 9.25
C ILE A 37 -7.35 -25.27 9.81
N THR A 38 -6.44 -24.58 9.13
CA THR A 38 -5.04 -24.51 9.58
C THR A 38 -4.81 -23.42 10.63
N GLY A 39 -5.73 -22.46 10.76
CA GLY A 39 -5.57 -21.29 11.64
C GLY A 39 -4.47 -20.34 11.19
N THR A 40 -4.06 -20.41 9.91
CA THR A 40 -2.96 -19.61 9.37
C THR A 40 -3.32 -19.05 8.00
N GLU A 41 -3.03 -17.77 7.77
CA GLU A 41 -3.19 -17.15 6.44
C GLU A 41 -2.04 -17.45 5.46
N LYS A 42 -0.99 -18.13 5.94
CA LYS A 42 0.20 -18.52 5.17
C LYS A 42 -0.08 -19.76 4.31
N ILE A 43 -0.99 -19.63 3.36
CA ILE A 43 -1.37 -20.68 2.42
C ILE A 43 -1.36 -20.11 1.01
N VAL A 44 -0.75 -20.83 0.08
CA VAL A 44 -0.84 -20.55 -1.35
C VAL A 44 -1.60 -21.68 -2.02
N VAL A 45 -2.69 -21.32 -2.71
CA VAL A 45 -3.51 -22.25 -3.49
C VAL A 45 -3.36 -21.86 -4.95
N ILE A 46 -3.08 -22.83 -5.80
CA ILE A 46 -3.01 -22.65 -7.25
C ILE A 46 -3.96 -23.67 -7.88
N VAL A 47 -4.97 -23.19 -8.60
CA VAL A 47 -5.95 -24.02 -9.31
C VAL A 47 -5.77 -23.81 -10.81
N ASN A 48 -5.63 -24.90 -11.55
CA ASN A 48 -5.60 -24.89 -13.01
C ASN A 48 -6.72 -25.79 -13.55
N VAL A 49 -7.56 -25.23 -14.41
CA VAL A 49 -8.70 -25.91 -15.00
C VAL A 49 -8.52 -26.00 -16.51
N GLN A 50 -8.64 -27.21 -17.05
CA GLN A 50 -8.79 -27.43 -18.49
C GLN A 50 -10.26 -27.67 -18.78
N LEU A 51 -10.87 -26.83 -19.61
CA LEU A 51 -12.25 -27.01 -20.05
C LEU A 51 -12.30 -27.90 -21.30
N MET A 52 -13.37 -28.67 -21.45
CA MET A 52 -13.65 -29.35 -22.71
C MET A 52 -13.94 -28.29 -23.78
N SER A 53 -12.99 -28.08 -24.68
CA SER A 53 -13.27 -27.36 -25.92
C SER A 53 -14.06 -28.30 -26.82
N GLU A 54 -15.23 -27.89 -27.30
CA GLU A 54 -15.93 -28.56 -28.39
C GLU A 54 -15.06 -28.52 -29.66
N LYS A 55 -14.08 -29.43 -29.76
CA LYS A 55 -13.35 -29.68 -30.98
C LYS A 55 -13.07 -31.17 -31.11
N LYS A 56 -14.07 -31.85 -31.69
CA LYS A 56 -13.98 -33.13 -32.41
C LYS A 56 -13.16 -34.21 -31.70
N GLU A 57 -13.73 -34.82 -30.67
CA GLU A 57 -13.50 -36.26 -30.49
C GLU A 57 -14.37 -37.00 -31.52
N LYS A 58 -13.71 -37.54 -32.54
CA LYS A 58 -14.26 -38.63 -33.34
C LYS A 58 -14.48 -39.82 -32.40
N ALA A 59 -15.68 -39.96 -31.87
CA ALA A 59 -16.12 -41.22 -31.29
C ALA A 59 -16.21 -42.27 -32.42
N PRO A 60 -15.83 -43.54 -32.15
CA PRO A 60 -15.74 -44.58 -33.17
C PRO A 60 -17.12 -44.98 -33.67
N ALA A 61 -17.19 -45.28 -34.97
CA ALA A 61 -18.37 -45.74 -35.66
C ALA A 61 -19.03 -46.94 -34.95
N LYS A 62 -20.30 -46.78 -34.58
CA LYS A 62 -21.26 -47.87 -34.55
C LYS A 62 -22.48 -47.47 -35.37
N LYS A 63 -22.75 -48.28 -36.39
CA LYS A 63 -23.99 -48.31 -37.16
C LYS A 63 -25.13 -48.62 -36.19
N ASP A 64 -26.28 -47.99 -36.39
CA ASP A 64 -27.50 -48.72 -36.70
C ASP A 64 -28.50 -47.76 -37.35
N ASP A 65 -29.28 -48.33 -38.25
CA ASP A 65 -30.12 -47.70 -39.25
C ASP A 65 -31.32 -46.96 -38.63
N GLU A 66 -31.58 -45.72 -39.06
CA GLU A 66 -32.95 -45.24 -39.27
C GLU A 66 -32.95 -44.00 -40.17
N MET A 67 -33.52 -44.17 -41.36
CA MET A 67 -33.58 -43.22 -42.45
C MET A 67 -34.81 -42.32 -42.26
N PHE A 68 -34.63 -41.04 -41.92
CA PHE A 68 -35.71 -40.05 -41.95
C PHE A 68 -35.63 -39.16 -43.20
N LEU A 69 -36.80 -38.95 -43.81
CA LEU A 69 -37.01 -38.30 -45.12
C LEU A 69 -36.52 -36.85 -45.17
N PRO A 70 -35.96 -36.37 -46.31
CA PRO A 70 -35.49 -35.01 -46.45
C PRO A 70 -36.66 -34.06 -46.78
N GLY A 71 -36.73 -32.89 -46.13
CA GLY A 71 -37.68 -31.88 -46.62
C GLY A 71 -38.10 -30.69 -45.77
N VAL A 72 -37.44 -30.32 -44.66
CA VAL A 72 -37.73 -29.03 -44.00
C VAL A 72 -36.44 -28.37 -43.51
N PRO A 73 -36.14 -27.11 -43.88
CA PRO A 73 -35.00 -26.39 -43.32
C PRO A 73 -35.26 -26.08 -41.84
N ILE A 74 -34.43 -26.62 -40.97
CA ILE A 74 -34.42 -26.27 -39.55
C ILE A 74 -33.89 -24.85 -39.45
N LYS A 75 -34.74 -23.90 -39.05
CA LYS A 75 -34.26 -22.60 -38.58
C LYS A 75 -33.61 -22.85 -37.22
N GLU A 76 -32.29 -22.83 -37.17
CA GLU A 76 -31.53 -22.75 -35.91
C GLU A 76 -32.06 -21.55 -35.12
N THR A 77 -32.74 -21.80 -34.01
CA THR A 77 -33.33 -20.73 -33.23
C THR A 77 -32.25 -20.11 -32.35
N LEU A 78 -31.96 -18.83 -32.61
CA LEU A 78 -31.09 -17.98 -31.78
C LEU A 78 -31.59 -17.83 -30.32
N ALA A 79 -32.74 -18.43 -30.00
CA ALA A 79 -33.32 -18.49 -28.67
C ALA A 79 -32.69 -19.58 -27.79
N GLU A 80 -32.31 -20.73 -28.36
CA GLU A 80 -31.73 -21.85 -27.60
C GLU A 80 -30.37 -21.47 -26.97
N LYS A 81 -29.52 -20.73 -27.71
CA LYS A 81 -28.21 -20.26 -27.23
C LYS A 81 -28.29 -19.24 -26.07
N LYS A 82 -29.40 -18.51 -25.96
CA LYS A 82 -29.66 -17.58 -24.84
C LYS A 82 -30.24 -18.30 -23.63
N VAL A 83 -31.01 -19.37 -23.84
CA VAL A 83 -31.59 -20.15 -22.73
C VAL A 83 -30.53 -21.04 -22.09
N GLU A 84 -29.60 -21.60 -22.87
CA GLU A 84 -28.46 -22.36 -22.33
C GLU A 84 -27.55 -21.51 -21.46
N SER A 85 -27.19 -20.28 -21.88
CA SER A 85 -26.35 -19.37 -21.07
C SER A 85 -27.03 -18.88 -19.79
N VAL A 86 -28.36 -18.75 -19.80
CA VAL A 86 -29.14 -18.37 -18.61
C VAL A 86 -29.36 -19.57 -17.69
N MET A 87 -29.54 -20.79 -18.21
CA MET A 87 -29.57 -22.02 -17.41
C MET A 87 -28.21 -22.37 -16.81
N LEU A 88 -27.10 -22.08 -17.54
CA LEU A 88 -25.72 -22.29 -17.05
C LEU A 88 -25.39 -21.45 -15.81
N SER A 89 -26.10 -20.34 -15.59
CA SER A 89 -25.91 -19.46 -14.44
C SER A 89 -26.74 -19.86 -13.23
N ALA A 90 -27.78 -20.69 -13.41
CA ALA A 90 -28.77 -21.00 -12.37
C ALA A 90 -28.53 -22.33 -11.65
N LEU A 91 -27.69 -23.22 -12.18
CA LEU A 91 -27.43 -24.55 -11.62
C LEU A 91 -25.94 -24.71 -11.30
N GLY A 92 -25.57 -24.44 -10.05
CA GLY A 92 -24.20 -24.52 -9.54
C GLY A 92 -23.61 -25.93 -9.40
N ASP A 93 -24.25 -26.95 -9.97
CA ASP A 93 -23.79 -28.36 -9.91
C ASP A 93 -23.18 -28.86 -11.24
N ASP A 94 -23.48 -28.24 -12.38
CA ASP A 94 -23.09 -28.78 -13.69
C ASP A 94 -21.72 -28.30 -14.20
N THR A 95 -21.03 -27.39 -13.49
CA THR A 95 -19.67 -26.97 -13.87
C THR A 95 -18.67 -28.12 -13.87
N ARG A 96 -18.96 -29.21 -13.16
CA ARG A 96 -18.14 -30.43 -13.15
C ARG A 96 -18.06 -31.11 -14.52
N THR A 97 -19.14 -31.05 -15.29
CA THR A 97 -19.26 -31.71 -16.60
C THR A 97 -18.44 -30.99 -17.70
N LEU A 98 -18.10 -29.72 -17.49
CA LEU A 98 -17.32 -28.90 -18.42
C LEU A 98 -15.80 -29.03 -18.22
N ILE A 99 -15.36 -29.61 -17.10
CA ILE A 99 -13.95 -29.69 -16.72
C ILE A 99 -13.34 -30.99 -17.26
N ARG A 100 -12.33 -30.89 -18.12
CA ARG A 100 -11.55 -32.03 -18.63
C ARG A 100 -10.53 -32.53 -17.62
N LYS A 101 -9.80 -31.61 -17.00
CA LYS A 101 -8.73 -31.90 -16.04
C LYS A 101 -8.61 -30.76 -15.04
N LEU A 102 -8.51 -31.11 -13.76
CA LEU A 102 -8.28 -30.22 -12.64
C LEU A 102 -6.90 -30.50 -12.03
N SER A 103 -6.05 -29.48 -11.94
CA SER A 103 -4.77 -29.55 -11.22
C SER A 103 -4.78 -28.53 -10.10
N VAL A 104 -4.66 -29.00 -8.86
CA VAL A 104 -4.63 -28.16 -7.67
C VAL A 104 -3.33 -28.37 -6.92
N THR A 105 -2.59 -27.28 -6.72
CA THR A 105 -1.40 -27.26 -5.88
C THR A 105 -1.66 -26.42 -4.64
N ILE A 106 -1.50 -27.02 -3.47
CA ILE A 106 -1.65 -26.36 -2.17
C ILE A 106 -0.28 -26.33 -1.52
N ILE A 107 0.14 -25.14 -1.11
CA ILE A 107 1.40 -24.93 -0.41
C ILE A 107 1.07 -24.42 1.00
N LEU A 108 1.49 -25.18 2.01
CA LEU A 108 1.26 -24.92 3.42
C LEU A 108 2.57 -24.55 4.12
N ASP A 109 2.47 -23.79 5.22
CA ASP A 109 3.63 -23.45 6.03
C ASP A 109 4.16 -24.67 6.80
N ASN A 110 5.47 -24.71 7.07
CA ASN A 110 6.08 -25.76 7.90
C ASN A 110 5.58 -25.77 9.35
N SER A 111 4.90 -24.71 9.80
CA SER A 111 4.26 -24.66 11.12
C SER A 111 3.02 -25.58 11.23
N VAL A 112 2.45 -26.02 10.10
CA VAL A 112 1.26 -26.88 10.10
C VAL A 112 1.65 -28.33 10.36
N SER A 113 1.05 -28.94 11.39
CA SER A 113 1.31 -30.34 11.74
C SER A 113 0.86 -31.32 10.65
N SER A 114 1.55 -32.46 10.51
CA SER A 114 1.24 -33.48 9.50
C SER A 114 -0.21 -34.00 9.57
N LYS A 115 -0.79 -34.09 10.78
CA LYS A 115 -2.20 -34.48 10.97
C LYS A 115 -3.17 -33.50 10.30
N VAL A 116 -2.89 -32.21 10.38
CA VAL A 116 -3.70 -31.17 9.74
C VAL A 116 -3.52 -31.22 8.22
N VAL A 117 -2.33 -31.55 7.72
CA VAL A 117 -2.09 -31.76 6.28
C VAL A 117 -2.97 -32.87 5.72
N ASP A 118 -3.18 -33.95 6.48
CA ASP A 118 -4.05 -35.06 6.06
C ASP A 118 -5.52 -34.65 6.00
N ILE A 119 -5.98 -33.86 6.99
CA ILE A 119 -7.33 -33.26 6.98
C ILE A 119 -7.49 -32.32 5.78
N VAL A 120 -6.50 -31.48 5.52
CA VAL A 120 -6.48 -30.58 4.36
C VAL A 120 -6.59 -31.38 3.05
N ARG A 121 -5.92 -32.53 2.94
CA ARG A 121 -6.03 -33.41 1.77
C ARG A 121 -7.44 -33.94 1.59
N GLU A 122 -8.05 -34.46 2.64
CA GLU A 122 -9.41 -35.02 2.61
C GLU A 122 -10.45 -33.94 2.25
N VAL A 123 -10.39 -32.79 2.94
CA VAL A 123 -11.30 -31.66 2.71
C VAL A 123 -11.14 -31.11 1.29
N SER A 124 -9.90 -30.98 0.79
CA SER A 124 -9.65 -30.49 -0.57
C SER A 124 -10.18 -31.47 -1.62
N SER A 125 -9.97 -32.77 -1.44
CA SER A 125 -10.51 -33.80 -2.34
C SER A 125 -12.05 -33.80 -2.36
N GLY A 126 -12.69 -33.68 -1.19
CA GLY A 126 -14.15 -33.64 -1.09
C GLY A 126 -14.76 -32.37 -1.66
N LEU A 127 -14.13 -31.21 -1.45
CA LEU A 127 -14.64 -29.92 -1.91
C LEU A 127 -14.54 -29.77 -3.43
N LEU A 128 -13.44 -30.25 -4.00
CA LEU A 128 -13.14 -30.12 -5.43
C LEU A 128 -13.70 -31.27 -6.27
N GLY A 129 -14.17 -32.36 -5.65
CA GLY A 129 -14.67 -33.53 -6.36
C GLY A 129 -13.61 -34.17 -7.26
N ILE A 130 -12.37 -34.27 -6.75
CA ILE A 130 -11.20 -34.73 -7.52
C ILE A 130 -11.37 -36.22 -7.83
N GLU A 131 -11.41 -36.55 -9.12
CA GLU A 131 -11.51 -37.93 -9.58
C GLU A 131 -10.21 -38.34 -10.28
N LYS A 132 -9.57 -39.39 -9.76
CA LYS A 132 -8.33 -39.93 -10.34
C LYS A 132 -8.54 -40.48 -11.75
N GLU A 133 -9.76 -40.91 -12.06
CA GLU A 133 -10.14 -41.47 -13.36
C GLU A 133 -10.18 -40.39 -14.46
N ARG A 134 -10.45 -39.12 -14.09
CA ARG A 134 -10.41 -37.95 -14.99
C ARG A 134 -8.99 -37.42 -15.21
N GLY A 135 -8.00 -37.95 -14.50
CA GLY A 135 -6.61 -37.49 -14.56
C GLY A 135 -6.36 -36.21 -13.74
N ASP A 136 -7.20 -35.95 -12.73
CA ASP A 136 -7.04 -34.82 -11.82
C ASP A 136 -5.88 -35.03 -10.86
N GLU A 137 -5.16 -33.95 -10.54
CA GLU A 137 -3.95 -33.98 -9.71
C GLU A 137 -4.10 -33.04 -8.50
N LEU A 138 -3.89 -33.57 -7.30
CA LEU A 138 -3.79 -32.80 -6.06
C LEU A 138 -2.36 -32.90 -5.51
N ASN A 139 -1.62 -31.80 -5.53
CA ASN A 139 -0.26 -31.72 -4.99
C ASN A 139 -0.24 -30.85 -3.73
N ILE A 140 0.18 -31.42 -2.60
CA ILE A 140 0.31 -30.68 -1.34
C ILE A 140 1.79 -30.63 -0.97
N LYS A 141 2.34 -29.41 -0.87
CA LYS A 141 3.73 -29.17 -0.46
C LYS A 141 3.76 -28.36 0.83
N GLN A 142 4.76 -28.65 1.67
CA GLN A 142 5.07 -27.81 2.82
C GLN A 142 6.36 -27.03 2.54
N MET A 143 6.35 -25.72 2.82
CA MET A 143 7.55 -24.89 2.77
C MET A 143 7.49 -23.82 3.86
N SER A 144 8.65 -23.31 4.27
CA SER A 144 8.70 -22.17 5.19
C SER A 144 8.47 -20.86 4.44
N PHE A 145 7.37 -20.16 4.73
CA PHE A 145 7.11 -18.84 4.14
C PHE A 145 7.95 -17.70 4.75
N GLN A 146 8.75 -18.00 5.78
CA GLN A 146 9.61 -17.02 6.42
C GLN A 146 10.95 -16.89 5.68
N LYS A 147 11.23 -15.70 5.14
CA LYS A 147 12.57 -15.30 4.74
C LYS A 147 13.28 -14.73 5.98
N ASN A 148 14.13 -15.53 6.62
CA ASN A 148 15.08 -15.19 7.68
C ASN A 148 14.70 -14.01 8.59
N VAL A 149 13.94 -14.29 9.64
CA VAL A 149 13.95 -13.44 10.83
C VAL A 149 15.27 -13.69 11.58
N PHE A 150 16.14 -12.69 11.56
CA PHE A 150 17.38 -12.53 12.34
C PHE A 150 17.78 -13.73 13.24
N SER A 151 18.81 -14.47 12.81
CA SER A 151 19.40 -15.53 13.64
C SER A 151 20.57 -14.97 14.43
N TRP A 152 20.47 -14.93 15.76
CA TRP A 152 21.56 -14.50 16.65
C TRP A 152 22.86 -15.28 16.41
N SER A 153 22.74 -16.54 15.94
CA SER A 153 23.90 -17.35 15.57
C SER A 153 24.67 -16.82 14.36
N SER A 154 24.04 -16.10 13.43
CA SER A 154 24.70 -15.56 12.22
C SER A 154 25.61 -14.34 12.49
N ILE A 155 25.50 -13.74 13.67
CA ILE A 155 26.34 -12.61 14.11
C ILE A 155 27.72 -13.10 14.57
N PHE A 156 27.78 -14.31 15.11
CA PHE A 156 29.01 -14.94 15.63
C PHE A 156 29.82 -15.71 14.57
N TYR A 157 29.45 -15.62 13.29
CA TYR A 157 30.22 -16.25 12.20
C TYR A 157 31.43 -15.38 11.79
N PRO A 158 32.55 -16.03 11.39
CA PRO A 158 33.87 -15.42 11.25
C PRO A 158 34.01 -14.16 10.36
N PRO A 159 33.21 -13.92 9.30
CA PRO A 159 33.34 -12.65 8.58
C PRO A 159 32.82 -11.44 9.37
N ASN A 160 31.83 -11.63 10.25
CA ASN A 160 31.15 -10.51 10.95
C ASN A 160 31.74 -10.23 12.35
N ILE A 161 32.58 -11.13 12.88
CA ILE A 161 33.16 -10.98 14.22
C ILE A 161 34.14 -9.81 14.30
N TYR A 162 34.93 -9.57 13.25
CA TYR A 162 35.86 -8.45 13.19
C TYR A 162 35.13 -7.10 13.20
N TRP A 163 33.95 -7.04 12.58
CA TRP A 163 33.11 -5.85 12.59
C TRP A 163 32.54 -5.57 13.98
N LEU A 164 32.13 -6.61 14.72
CA LEU A 164 31.68 -6.46 16.11
C LEU A 164 32.79 -5.89 17.01
N PHE A 165 34.02 -6.40 16.89
CA PHE A 165 35.16 -5.87 17.63
C PHE A 165 35.54 -4.45 17.17
N ALA A 166 35.43 -4.13 15.88
CA ALA A 166 35.68 -2.79 15.37
C ALA A 166 34.67 -1.76 15.92
N VAL A 167 33.39 -2.12 15.98
CA VAL A 167 32.33 -1.28 16.57
C VAL A 167 32.58 -1.08 18.07
N LEU A 168 32.95 -2.15 18.79
CA LEU A 168 33.25 -2.06 20.21
C LEU A 168 34.49 -1.19 20.49
N ALA A 169 35.53 -1.31 19.65
CA ALA A 169 36.72 -0.46 19.72
C ALA A 169 36.41 1.01 19.40
N ALA A 170 35.54 1.26 18.41
CA ALA A 170 35.09 2.61 18.08
C ALA A 170 34.32 3.25 19.24
N ILE A 171 33.45 2.51 19.92
CA ILE A 171 32.73 2.98 21.11
C ILE A 171 33.70 3.28 22.27
N GLY A 172 34.70 2.42 22.48
CA GLY A 172 35.74 2.67 23.48
C GLY A 172 36.57 3.93 23.16
N PHE A 173 36.89 4.14 21.89
CA PHE A 173 37.66 5.30 21.44
C PHE A 173 36.87 6.60 21.55
N THR A 174 35.57 6.61 21.21
CA THR A 174 34.72 7.78 21.38
C THR A 174 34.55 8.14 22.86
N LEU A 175 34.43 7.16 23.76
CA LEU A 175 34.41 7.39 25.21
C LEU A 175 35.74 7.97 25.72
N ALA A 176 36.87 7.45 25.25
CA ALA A 176 38.19 7.96 25.62
C ALA A 176 38.40 9.41 25.14
N ILE A 177 38.00 9.73 23.90
CA ILE A 177 38.04 11.09 23.36
C ILE A 177 37.14 12.02 24.18
N SER A 178 35.93 11.58 24.52
CA SER A 178 35.00 12.37 25.33
C SER A 178 35.60 12.72 26.70
N MET A 179 36.18 11.75 27.41
CA MET A 179 36.86 12.01 28.68
C MET A 179 38.10 12.91 28.53
N PHE A 180 38.87 12.73 27.46
CA PHE A 180 40.09 13.50 27.22
C PHE A 180 39.82 14.97 26.87
N LEU A 181 38.77 15.27 26.09
CA LEU A 181 38.41 16.65 25.74
C LEU A 181 37.70 17.39 26.89
N PHE A 182 36.84 16.71 27.65
CA PHE A 182 36.07 17.35 28.72
C PHE A 182 36.90 17.77 29.93
N GLY A 183 37.99 17.07 30.24
CA GLY A 183 38.88 17.40 31.37
C GLY A 183 39.47 18.82 31.33
N PRO A 184 40.22 19.20 30.27
CA PRO A 184 40.75 20.56 30.13
C PRO A 184 39.66 21.58 29.83
N PHE A 185 38.61 21.22 29.09
CA PHE A 185 37.50 22.13 28.76
C PHE A 185 36.75 22.65 30.00
N GLN A 186 36.56 21.82 31.02
CA GLN A 186 35.96 22.24 32.29
C GLN A 186 36.80 23.28 33.04
N LYS A 187 38.13 23.28 32.87
CA LYS A 187 39.01 24.31 33.48
C LYS A 187 38.88 25.63 32.72
N PHE A 188 38.94 25.60 31.39
CA PHE A 188 38.74 26.79 30.57
C PHE A 188 37.35 27.43 30.75
N ALA A 189 36.30 26.62 30.93
CA ALA A 189 34.95 27.13 31.21
C ALA A 189 34.87 27.86 32.56
N LYS A 190 35.53 27.34 33.60
CA LYS A 190 35.58 28.01 34.93
C LYS A 190 36.36 29.33 34.87
N ASP A 191 37.48 29.34 34.16
CA ASP A 191 38.28 30.55 33.99
C ASP A 191 37.52 31.61 33.18
N PHE A 192 36.82 31.21 32.11
CA PHE A 192 35.98 32.11 31.31
C PHE A 192 34.80 32.67 32.09
N VAL A 193 34.11 31.85 32.90
CA VAL A 193 33.03 32.32 33.77
C VAL A 193 33.55 33.27 34.84
N SER A 194 34.71 32.98 35.45
CA SER A 194 35.32 33.88 36.44
C SER A 194 35.75 35.22 35.82
N ALA A 195 36.32 35.19 34.61
CA ALA A 195 36.67 36.38 33.86
C ALA A 195 35.42 37.19 33.45
N ALA A 196 34.36 36.53 33.00
CA ALA A 196 33.08 37.15 32.64
C ALA A 196 32.36 37.75 33.85
N VAL A 197 32.42 37.10 35.02
CA VAL A 197 31.86 37.65 36.28
C VAL A 197 32.68 38.86 36.74
N SER A 198 34.02 38.82 36.61
CA SER A 198 34.89 39.94 36.95
C SER A 198 34.76 41.14 36.00
N SER A 199 34.47 40.89 34.71
CA SER A 199 34.19 41.95 33.74
C SER A 199 32.76 42.49 33.93
N ALA A 200 31.78 41.65 34.23
CA ALA A 200 30.42 42.08 34.57
C ALA A 200 30.36 42.92 35.85
N SER A 201 31.18 42.61 36.87
CA SER A 201 31.32 43.47 38.06
C SER A 201 31.98 44.81 37.74
N SER A 202 32.90 44.84 36.78
CA SER A 202 33.54 46.07 36.29
C SER A 202 32.60 46.94 35.44
N PHE A 203 31.62 46.32 34.75
CA PHE A 203 30.54 47.02 34.05
C PHE A 203 29.45 47.53 35.03
N LYS A 204 29.17 46.80 36.11
CA LYS A 204 28.16 47.18 37.13
C LYS A 204 28.56 48.44 37.92
N GLU A 205 29.84 48.74 38.03
CA GLU A 205 30.32 49.97 38.69
C GLU A 205 30.30 51.21 37.77
N LYS A 206 30.15 51.03 36.45
CA LYS A 206 30.05 52.11 35.45
C LYS A 206 28.66 52.31 34.85
N THR A 207 27.64 51.61 35.34
CA THR A 207 26.26 51.75 34.81
C THR A 207 25.25 51.79 35.95
N SER A 208 25.38 52.81 36.80
CA SER A 208 24.27 53.29 37.64
C SER A 208 23.73 54.57 37.05
N GLU A 209 23.21 54.50 35.82
CA GLU A 209 22.27 55.45 35.22
C GLU A 209 21.74 54.80 33.92
N ALA A 210 20.44 54.95 33.67
CA ALA A 210 19.68 54.48 32.51
C ALA A 210 19.10 53.03 32.53
N SER A 211 17.88 52.97 33.09
CA SER A 211 16.66 52.39 32.50
C SER A 211 16.66 50.97 31.88
N GLY A 212 15.96 50.08 32.57
CA GLY A 212 14.75 49.37 32.10
C GLY A 212 14.71 48.77 30.69
N GLY A 213 14.63 47.44 30.62
CA GLY A 213 14.20 46.73 29.40
C GLY A 213 14.36 45.22 29.52
N PHE A 214 13.25 44.53 29.80
CA PHE A 214 13.11 43.07 29.72
C PHE A 214 13.00 42.64 28.25
N ALA A 215 13.68 41.55 27.86
CA ALA A 215 13.16 40.42 27.07
C ALA A 215 14.22 39.71 26.19
N THR A 216 14.56 38.49 26.63
CA THR A 216 14.66 37.23 25.85
C THR A 216 15.29 37.23 24.46
N GLY A 217 16.45 36.57 24.35
CA GLY A 217 16.99 36.06 23.09
C GLY A 217 17.80 34.78 23.33
N ALA A 218 17.14 33.62 23.25
CA ALA A 218 17.80 32.32 23.13
C ALA A 218 17.26 31.64 21.87
N VAL A 219 17.98 31.82 20.76
CA VAL A 219 17.75 31.09 19.51
C VAL A 219 18.56 29.80 19.59
N ILE A 220 17.88 28.66 19.54
CA ILE A 220 18.50 27.35 19.27
C ILE A 220 18.39 27.12 17.76
N PRO A 221 19.49 27.11 16.99
CA PRO A 221 19.44 26.83 15.56
C PRO A 221 19.88 25.38 15.29
N GLU A 222 18.95 24.42 15.28
CA GLU A 222 19.28 23.04 14.83
C GLU A 222 18.13 22.29 14.13
N ILE A 223 17.11 22.99 13.63
CA ILE A 223 15.98 22.33 12.93
C ILE A 223 15.86 22.77 11.45
N ALA A 224 16.51 23.86 11.03
CA ALA A 224 16.42 24.38 9.67
C ALA A 224 17.38 23.71 8.65
N ALA A 225 18.44 23.04 9.12
CA ALA A 225 19.50 22.53 8.24
C ALA A 225 19.18 21.18 7.58
N SER A 226 18.24 20.40 8.13
CA SER A 226 17.90 19.06 7.63
C SER A 226 16.92 19.08 6.45
N SER A 227 16.14 20.14 6.27
CA SER A 227 15.18 20.28 5.17
C SER A 227 15.82 20.72 3.85
N GLU A 228 16.92 21.45 3.88
CA GLU A 228 17.60 21.92 2.66
C GLU A 228 18.48 20.84 2.01
N ILE A 229 19.06 19.94 2.81
CA ILE A 229 19.96 18.89 2.30
C ILE A 229 19.18 17.85 1.48
N ARG A 230 17.93 17.54 1.83
CA ARG A 230 17.08 16.60 1.07
C ARG A 230 16.56 17.15 -0.26
N LYS A 231 16.38 18.47 -0.41
CA LYS A 231 15.95 19.07 -1.69
C LYS A 231 17.05 19.00 -2.75
N LYS A 232 18.33 18.91 -2.35
CA LYS A 232 19.47 18.99 -3.27
C LYS A 232 19.85 17.65 -3.91
N GLU A 233 19.55 16.51 -3.27
CA GLU A 233 19.92 15.19 -3.79
C GLU A 233 18.91 14.60 -4.80
N LEU A 234 17.63 14.98 -4.78
CA LEU A 234 16.63 14.51 -5.76
C LEU A 234 16.64 15.29 -7.09
N SER A 235 17.30 16.45 -7.14
CA SER A 235 17.35 17.29 -8.35
C SER A 235 18.28 16.74 -9.45
N ALA A 236 18.92 15.57 -9.24
CA ALA A 236 19.80 14.92 -10.21
C ALA A 236 19.07 13.98 -11.19
N SER A 237 17.76 13.74 -11.04
CA SER A 237 17.01 12.75 -11.85
C SER A 237 15.93 13.36 -12.77
N GLY A 238 15.80 14.69 -12.87
CA GLY A 238 14.79 15.33 -13.74
C GLY A 238 13.33 15.04 -13.36
N LYS A 239 13.10 14.40 -12.21
CA LYS A 239 11.78 14.23 -11.59
C LYS A 239 11.59 15.34 -10.56
N GLU A 240 10.42 15.97 -10.57
CA GLU A 240 10.05 16.95 -9.55
C GLU A 240 10.13 16.31 -8.15
N PRO A 241 10.51 17.08 -7.11
CA PRO A 241 10.51 16.56 -5.74
C PRO A 241 9.09 16.18 -5.31
N LEU A 242 8.98 15.13 -4.50
CA LEU A 242 7.69 14.66 -3.97
C LEU A 242 6.94 15.81 -3.31
N PHE A 243 5.65 15.94 -3.62
CA PHE A 243 4.75 17.00 -3.13
C PHE A 243 5.13 18.43 -3.57
N SER A 244 5.89 18.58 -4.67
CA SER A 244 6.24 19.88 -5.28
C SER A 244 5.04 20.76 -5.63
N PHE A 245 3.90 20.14 -5.92
CA PHE A 245 2.69 20.83 -6.36
C PHE A 245 2.00 21.59 -5.22
N VAL A 246 2.35 21.35 -3.95
CA VAL A 246 1.71 21.99 -2.80
C VAL A 246 2.31 23.37 -2.55
N ASN A 247 1.47 24.39 -2.61
CA ASN A 247 1.81 25.81 -2.44
C ASN A 247 0.82 26.50 -1.49
N ALA A 248 1.08 27.77 -1.17
CA ALA A 248 0.19 28.55 -0.30
C ALA A 248 -1.23 28.74 -0.88
N GLU A 249 -1.39 28.63 -2.19
CA GLU A 249 -2.68 28.77 -2.88
C GLU A 249 -3.57 27.55 -2.72
N ASN A 250 -3.00 26.33 -2.80
CA ASN A 250 -3.76 25.07 -2.72
C ASN A 250 -3.76 24.42 -1.33
N ILE A 251 -3.25 25.13 -0.31
CA ILE A 251 -3.10 24.62 1.05
C ILE A 251 -4.46 24.39 1.73
N LYS A 252 -5.48 25.16 1.35
CA LYS A 252 -6.84 25.04 1.90
C LYS A 252 -7.55 23.80 1.37
N GLU A 253 -7.35 23.52 0.09
CA GLU A 253 -7.82 22.34 -0.62
C GLU A 253 -7.14 21.09 -0.06
N LEU A 254 -5.83 21.17 0.19
CA LEU A 254 -5.09 20.11 0.86
C LEU A 254 -5.61 19.89 2.29
N ASP A 255 -5.85 20.94 3.07
CA ASP A 255 -6.43 20.80 4.43
C ASP A 255 -7.78 20.06 4.40
N TYR A 256 -8.67 20.43 3.48
CA TYR A 256 -9.96 19.74 3.30
C TYR A 256 -9.78 18.25 3.01
N LEU A 257 -8.82 17.89 2.16
CA LEU A 257 -8.53 16.50 1.82
C LEU A 257 -7.91 15.73 2.99
N LEU A 258 -6.98 16.35 3.72
CA LEU A 258 -6.27 15.73 4.83
C LEU A 258 -7.17 15.42 6.03
N LYS A 259 -8.30 16.12 6.20
CA LYS A 259 -9.28 15.82 7.26
C LYS A 259 -9.82 14.39 7.21
N ASN A 260 -9.84 13.77 6.03
CA ASN A 260 -10.33 12.40 5.82
C ASN A 260 -9.22 11.36 5.66
N GLU A 261 -7.95 11.76 5.73
CA GLU A 261 -6.80 10.87 5.59
C GLU A 261 -6.35 10.31 6.97
N PRO A 262 -5.75 9.11 7.01
CA PRO A 262 -5.23 8.57 8.26
C PRO A 262 -4.03 9.37 8.77
N ALA A 263 -3.85 9.42 10.09
CA ALA A 263 -2.77 10.18 10.75
C ALA A 263 -1.37 9.86 10.21
N LYS A 264 -1.12 8.62 9.78
CA LYS A 264 0.14 8.21 9.13
C LYS A 264 0.37 8.97 7.81
N ASN A 265 -0.65 9.07 6.95
CA ASN A 265 -0.53 9.77 5.66
C ASN A 265 -0.31 11.27 5.86
N ILE A 266 -1.01 11.87 6.82
CA ILE A 266 -0.84 13.29 7.18
C ILE A 266 0.60 13.55 7.63
N ALA A 267 1.17 12.69 8.49
CA ALA A 267 2.55 12.80 8.94
C ALA A 267 3.56 12.68 7.78
N VAL A 268 3.32 11.76 6.83
CA VAL A 268 4.16 11.64 5.63
C VAL A 268 4.13 12.94 4.83
N VAL A 269 2.95 13.48 4.54
CA VAL A 269 2.81 14.75 3.78
C VAL A 269 3.55 15.87 4.50
N MET A 270 3.33 16.05 5.81
CA MET A 270 3.99 17.11 6.60
C MET A 270 5.51 17.01 6.64
N ASN A 271 6.08 15.81 6.48
CA ASN A 271 7.52 15.58 6.47
C ASN A 271 8.18 16.06 5.16
N TYR A 272 7.42 16.09 4.05
CA TYR A 272 7.91 16.55 2.74
C TYR A 272 7.57 18.03 2.45
N LEU A 273 6.60 18.60 3.17
CA LEU A 273 6.25 20.01 3.07
C LEU A 273 7.24 20.93 3.82
N THR A 274 7.21 22.22 3.48
CA THR A 274 7.99 23.22 4.21
C THR A 274 7.45 23.38 5.64
N PRO A 275 8.30 23.72 6.63
CA PRO A 275 7.86 23.90 8.02
C PRO A 275 6.69 24.90 8.18
N GLU A 276 6.65 25.93 7.32
CA GLU A 276 5.58 26.92 7.29
C GLU A 276 4.23 26.34 6.88
N LEU A 277 4.20 25.52 5.81
CA LEU A 277 2.98 24.88 5.32
C LEU A 277 2.53 23.78 6.29
N SER A 278 3.48 22.99 6.81
CA SER A 278 3.20 21.97 7.82
C SER A 278 2.60 22.56 9.09
N ALA A 279 3.07 23.72 9.55
CA ALA A 279 2.50 24.40 10.72
C ALA A 279 1.03 24.82 10.50
N ARG A 280 0.69 25.32 9.30
CA ARG A 280 -0.69 25.70 8.94
C ARG A 280 -1.62 24.49 8.89
N ILE A 281 -1.18 23.39 8.30
CA ILE A 281 -1.95 22.14 8.32
C ILE A 281 -2.13 21.65 9.77
N PHE A 282 -1.09 21.75 10.58
CA PHE A 282 -1.14 21.31 11.97
C PHE A 282 -2.11 22.13 12.83
N THR A 283 -2.41 23.39 12.49
CA THR A 283 -3.42 24.17 13.23
C THR A 283 -4.84 23.70 12.97
N GLU A 284 -5.15 23.28 11.74
CA GLU A 284 -6.51 22.93 11.28
C GLU A 284 -6.94 21.49 11.63
N ILE A 285 -6.00 20.59 11.88
CA ILE A 285 -6.29 19.19 12.23
C ILE A 285 -7.03 19.08 13.60
N PRO A 286 -7.94 18.11 13.81
CA PRO A 286 -8.55 17.86 15.13
C PRO A 286 -7.53 17.46 16.20
N LYS A 287 -7.76 17.84 17.47
CA LYS A 287 -6.83 17.59 18.59
C LYS A 287 -6.47 16.11 18.80
N ASP A 288 -7.40 15.20 18.50
CA ASP A 288 -7.19 13.76 18.64
C ASP A 288 -6.18 13.25 17.60
N VAL A 289 -6.35 13.64 16.35
CA VAL A 289 -5.47 13.28 15.23
C VAL A 289 -4.09 13.94 15.38
N LYS A 290 -4.00 15.16 15.95
CA LYS A 290 -2.71 15.84 16.18
C LYS A 290 -1.74 15.00 17.03
N LYS A 291 -2.24 14.32 18.07
CA LYS A 291 -1.40 13.50 18.95
C LYS A 291 -0.76 12.35 18.17
N ASP A 292 -1.56 11.68 17.35
CA ASP A 292 -1.09 10.55 16.55
C ASP A 292 -0.10 11.01 15.47
N VAL A 293 -0.38 12.13 14.80
CA VAL A 293 0.52 12.73 13.80
C VAL A 293 1.88 13.08 14.41
N VAL A 294 1.91 13.69 15.60
CA VAL A 294 3.16 13.97 16.33
C VAL A 294 3.87 12.66 16.70
N GLY A 295 3.11 11.64 17.11
CA GLY A 295 3.64 10.30 17.38
C GLY A 295 4.36 9.71 16.18
N PHE A 296 3.79 9.83 14.97
CA PHE A 296 4.42 9.37 13.72
C PHE A 296 5.62 10.23 13.31
N LEU A 297 5.53 11.56 13.43
CA LEU A 297 6.64 12.48 13.10
C LEU A 297 7.85 12.33 14.04
N SER A 298 7.62 11.89 15.28
CA SER A 298 8.70 11.65 16.26
C SER A 298 9.52 10.39 15.99
N LYS A 299 8.98 9.45 15.21
CA LYS A 299 9.61 8.16 14.91
C LYS A 299 10.32 8.24 13.57
N VAL A 300 11.55 7.72 13.52
CA VAL A 300 12.28 7.53 12.27
C VAL A 300 11.89 6.16 11.70
N GLU A 301 10.94 6.15 10.77
CA GLU A 301 10.48 4.94 10.06
C GLU A 301 10.89 5.03 8.58
N GLU A 302 11.36 3.92 8.01
CA GLU A 302 11.61 3.81 6.58
C GLU A 302 10.27 3.74 5.84
N LEU A 303 9.97 4.76 5.05
CA LEU A 303 8.75 4.80 4.23
C LEU A 303 8.99 4.05 2.91
N ASN A 304 8.01 3.26 2.50
CA ASN A 304 8.06 2.58 1.20
C ASN A 304 7.87 3.61 0.07
N PRO A 305 8.84 3.78 -0.85
CA PRO A 305 8.77 4.81 -1.89
C PRO A 305 7.53 4.66 -2.77
N SER A 306 7.10 3.42 -3.08
CA SER A 306 5.92 3.19 -3.90
C SER A 306 4.61 3.59 -3.22
N GLU A 307 4.55 3.60 -1.89
CA GLU A 307 3.37 4.06 -1.15
C GLU A 307 3.31 5.59 -1.12
N VAL A 308 4.46 6.24 -0.96
CA VAL A 308 4.56 7.71 -0.97
C VAL A 308 4.20 8.26 -2.35
N GLU A 309 4.69 7.66 -3.44
CA GLU A 309 4.32 8.05 -4.81
C GLU A 309 2.82 7.85 -5.10
N LYS A 310 2.20 6.79 -4.57
CA LYS A 310 0.75 6.58 -4.69
C LYS A 310 -0.03 7.65 -3.95
N LEU A 311 0.39 7.98 -2.72
CA LEU A 311 -0.24 9.01 -1.90
C LEU A 311 -0.12 10.39 -2.57
N GLU A 312 1.06 10.72 -3.11
CA GLU A 312 1.30 11.95 -3.85
C GLU A 312 0.37 12.07 -5.05
N ASN A 313 0.33 11.06 -5.92
CA ASN A 313 -0.53 11.07 -7.11
C ASN A 313 -2.01 11.15 -6.74
N HIS A 314 -2.43 10.44 -5.69
CA HIS A 314 -3.81 10.46 -5.19
C HIS A 314 -4.20 11.87 -4.72
N LEU A 315 -3.34 12.55 -3.97
CA LEU A 315 -3.59 13.92 -3.50
C LEU A 315 -3.54 14.94 -4.64
N LYS A 316 -2.60 14.80 -5.57
CA LYS A 316 -2.48 15.67 -6.74
C LYS A 316 -3.74 15.65 -7.60
N ILE A 317 -4.21 14.45 -7.97
CA ILE A 317 -5.47 14.27 -8.71
C ILE A 317 -6.62 14.92 -7.94
N LYS A 318 -6.76 14.62 -6.64
CA LYS A 318 -7.86 15.17 -5.85
C LYS A 318 -7.84 16.70 -5.75
N ILE A 319 -6.67 17.32 -5.68
CA ILE A 319 -6.53 18.78 -5.66
C ILE A 319 -6.92 19.38 -7.02
N ASP A 320 -6.42 18.81 -8.12
CA ASP A 320 -6.74 19.29 -9.47
C ASP A 320 -8.23 19.20 -9.79
N PHE A 321 -8.92 18.20 -9.22
CA PHE A 321 -10.37 17.99 -9.40
C PHE A 321 -11.23 18.53 -8.24
N LEU A 322 -10.65 19.21 -7.25
CA LEU A 322 -11.43 19.85 -6.19
C LEU A 322 -12.04 21.15 -6.72
N SER A 323 -13.26 21.05 -7.25
CA SER A 323 -14.01 22.20 -7.76
C SER A 323 -15.21 22.47 -6.86
N GLY A 324 -15.09 23.45 -5.96
CA GLY A 324 -16.20 23.88 -5.10
C GLY A 324 -15.74 24.40 -3.74
N GLY A 325 -16.62 25.12 -3.04
CA GLY A 325 -16.36 25.67 -1.71
C GLY A 325 -17.05 27.01 -1.48
N GLU A 326 -17.27 27.34 -0.20
CA GLU A 326 -17.86 28.63 0.21
C GLU A 326 -17.09 29.83 -0.35
N GLU A 327 -15.77 29.70 -0.50
CA GLU A 327 -14.93 30.79 -1.01
C GLU A 327 -15.22 31.10 -2.49
N LYS A 328 -15.49 30.07 -3.30
CA LYS A 328 -15.82 30.26 -4.71
C LYS A 328 -17.23 30.85 -4.86
N ILE A 329 -18.15 30.47 -3.98
CA ILE A 329 -19.47 31.11 -3.87
C ILE A 329 -19.31 32.56 -3.46
N ARG A 330 -18.48 32.86 -2.45
CA ARG A 330 -18.19 34.21 -1.99
C ARG A 330 -17.59 35.08 -3.10
N GLU A 331 -16.65 34.54 -3.87
CA GLU A 331 -16.04 35.22 -5.02
C GLU A 331 -17.09 35.49 -6.11
N ILE A 332 -17.94 34.51 -6.44
CA ILE A 332 -19.05 34.68 -7.41
C ILE A 332 -20.04 35.74 -6.89
N VAL A 333 -20.45 35.66 -5.63
CA VAL A 333 -21.37 36.59 -4.97
C VAL A 333 -20.80 38.01 -4.93
N HIS A 334 -19.50 38.17 -4.68
CA HIS A 334 -18.83 39.48 -4.72
C HIS A 334 -18.65 40.02 -6.14
N SER A 335 -18.59 39.15 -7.14
CA SER A 335 -18.48 39.53 -8.55
C SER A 335 -19.85 39.80 -9.22
N ALA A 336 -20.95 39.42 -8.58
CA ALA A 336 -22.30 39.59 -9.09
C ALA A 336 -22.86 40.99 -8.80
N ASP A 337 -23.78 41.47 -9.65
CA ASP A 337 -24.49 42.74 -9.43
C ASP A 337 -25.29 42.71 -8.12
N GLU A 338 -25.41 43.86 -7.44
CA GLU A 338 -26.10 43.98 -6.13
C GLU A 338 -27.51 43.35 -6.09
N LYS A 339 -28.22 43.34 -7.23
CA LYS A 339 -29.54 42.69 -7.32
C LYS A 339 -29.44 41.16 -7.25
N LEU A 340 -28.53 40.55 -8.00
CA LEU A 340 -28.28 39.11 -7.97
C LEU A 340 -27.64 38.69 -6.65
N GLN A 341 -26.80 39.54 -6.06
CA GLN A 341 -26.20 39.29 -4.76
C GLN A 341 -27.27 39.12 -3.66
N ASN A 342 -28.24 40.04 -3.61
CA ASN A 342 -29.33 39.99 -2.63
C ASN A 342 -30.28 38.80 -2.88
N GLU A 343 -30.47 38.39 -4.13
CA GLU A 343 -31.25 37.21 -4.49
C GLU A 343 -30.56 35.92 -4.04
N ILE A 344 -29.25 35.79 -4.31
CA ILE A 344 -28.44 34.62 -3.91
C ILE A 344 -28.35 34.51 -2.38
N ILE A 345 -28.19 35.63 -1.66
CA ILE A 345 -28.14 35.64 -0.18
C ILE A 345 -29.49 35.27 0.42
N ALA A 346 -30.61 35.56 -0.25
CA ALA A 346 -31.94 35.22 0.24
C ALA A 346 -32.31 33.73 0.03
N GLU A 347 -31.65 33.04 -0.90
CA GLU A 347 -31.86 31.62 -1.21
C GLU A 347 -30.92 30.66 -0.46
N LEU A 348 -29.80 31.15 0.09
CA LEU A 348 -28.87 30.41 0.96
C LEU A 348 -29.34 30.43 2.43
#